data_AF-A0A429RVB9-F1
#
_entry.id   AF-A0A429RVB9-F1
#
_cell.length_a   1.000
_cell.length_b   1.000
_cell.length_c   1.000
_cell.angle_alpha   90.00
_cell.angle_beta   90.00
_cell.angle_gamma   90.00
#
_symmetry.space_group_name_H-M   'P 1'
#
loop_
_entity.id
_entity.type
_entity.pdbx_description
1 polymer ?
#
loop_
_entity_poly.entity_id
_entity_poly.type
_entity_poly.pdbx_seq_one_letter_code
_entity_poly.pdbx_strand_id
1 'polypeptide(L)'
;MAKEQTDRTTLDLFANERRPGRPKTNPLSRDEQLRINKRNQLKRDKNRGLKRVELKLNADAVDALNELADARNISRSELIEEMLIAQLETLRGKA
;
A
#
# COMPACT_ATOMS: atom_id res chain seq x y z
N MET A 1 32.50 3.46 -23.55
CA MET A 1 31.09 3.03 -23.48
C MET A 1 30.30 3.85 -24.50
N ALA A 2 29.85 3.23 -25.59
CA ALA A 2 29.00 3.91 -26.56
C ALA A 2 27.59 4.03 -25.97
N LYS A 3 27.13 5.25 -25.68
CA LYS A 3 25.73 5.49 -25.34
C LYS A 3 24.94 5.47 -26.64
N GLU A 4 24.05 4.49 -26.77
CA GLU A 4 23.09 4.42 -27.87
C GLU A 4 22.18 5.65 -27.82
N GLN A 5 22.27 6.50 -28.83
CA GLN A 5 21.41 7.68 -28.97
C GLN A 5 20.09 7.17 -29.55
N THR A 6 19.06 7.01 -28.71
CA THR A 6 17.76 6.53 -29.17
C THR A 6 17.06 7.64 -29.95
N ASP A 7 16.91 7.44 -31.26
CA ASP A 7 16.06 8.27 -32.12
C ASP A 7 14.62 8.20 -31.60
N ARG A 8 14.04 9.36 -31.29
CA ARG A 8 12.69 9.49 -30.72
C ARG A 8 11.62 9.69 -31.79
N THR A 9 12.02 9.86 -33.05
CA THR A 9 11.11 10.22 -34.15
C THR A 9 10.74 9.05 -35.05
N THR A 10 11.55 7.99 -35.05
CA THR A 10 11.31 6.77 -35.83
C THR A 10 10.55 5.74 -34.98
N LEU A 11 9.48 5.16 -35.54
CA LEU A 11 8.71 4.09 -34.91
C LEU A 11 9.61 2.86 -34.67
N ASP A 12 9.87 2.50 -33.41
CA ASP A 12 10.73 1.35 -33.06
C ASP A 12 10.01 0.02 -33.33
N LEU A 13 10.27 -0.55 -34.51
CA LEU A 13 9.74 -1.82 -34.98
C LEU A 13 10.14 -3.02 -34.11
N PHE A 14 11.14 -2.86 -33.23
CA PHE A 14 11.73 -3.92 -32.41
C PHE A 14 11.49 -3.70 -30.91
N ALA A 15 10.57 -2.80 -30.54
CA ALA A 15 10.24 -2.50 -29.14
C ALA A 15 9.81 -3.74 -28.33
N ASN A 16 9.23 -4.74 -28.98
CA ASN A 16 8.78 -5.99 -28.36
C ASN A 16 9.84 -7.10 -28.40
N GLU A 17 10.96 -6.89 -29.09
CA GLU A 17 12.02 -7.88 -29.19
C GLU A 17 12.96 -7.84 -27.97
N ARG A 18 13.42 -9.03 -27.57
CA ARG A 18 14.33 -9.16 -26.43
C ARG A 18 15.72 -8.67 -26.83
N ARG A 19 16.11 -7.50 -26.35
CA ARG A 19 17.50 -7.03 -26.46
C ARG A 19 18.42 -7.89 -25.57
N PRO A 20 19.55 -8.42 -26.09
CA PRO A 20 20.52 -9.17 -25.31
C PRO A 20 21.00 -8.36 -24.10
N GLY A 21 20.95 -8.94 -22.89
CA GLY A 21 21.50 -8.32 -21.68
C GLY A 21 20.53 -7.52 -20.80
N ARG A 22 19.23 -7.41 -21.14
CA ARG A 22 18.22 -6.88 -20.20
C ARG A 22 17.43 -8.04 -19.57
N PRO A 23 17.72 -8.46 -18.33
CA PRO A 23 16.84 -9.38 -17.62
C PRO A 23 15.45 -8.77 -17.57
N LYS A 24 14.42 -9.57 -17.88
CA LYS A 24 13.02 -9.15 -17.69
C LYS A 24 12.87 -8.89 -16.19
N THR A 25 12.85 -7.62 -15.77
CA THR A 25 12.92 -7.25 -14.34
C THR A 25 11.77 -7.81 -13.51
N ASN A 26 10.73 -8.35 -14.17
CA ASN A 26 9.89 -9.40 -13.64
C ASN A 26 9.35 -10.26 -14.80
N PRO A 27 9.40 -11.59 -14.75
CA PRO A 27 8.92 -12.45 -15.84
C PRO A 27 7.41 -12.32 -16.10
N LEU A 28 6.65 -11.89 -15.09
CA LEU A 28 5.20 -11.77 -15.09
C LEU A 28 4.71 -10.45 -15.67
N SER A 29 3.50 -10.45 -16.22
CA SER A 29 2.79 -9.22 -16.60
C SER A 29 2.44 -8.37 -15.36
N ARG A 30 2.18 -7.08 -15.56
CA ARG A 30 1.82 -6.15 -14.47
C ARG A 30 0.58 -6.62 -13.70
N ASP A 31 -0.42 -7.16 -14.39
CA ASP A 31 -1.66 -7.65 -13.78
C ASP A 31 -1.42 -8.88 -12.90
N GLU A 32 -0.59 -9.81 -13.36
CA GLU A 32 -0.19 -10.98 -12.57
C GLU A 32 0.62 -10.56 -11.33
N GLN A 33 1.52 -9.59 -11.47
CA GLN A 33 2.27 -9.03 -10.36
C GLN A 33 1.35 -8.41 -9.31
N LEU A 34 0.35 -7.61 -9.71
CA LEU A 34 -0.62 -7.01 -8.80
C LEU A 34 -1.41 -8.07 -8.01
N ARG A 35 -1.83 -9.16 -8.68
CA ARG A 35 -2.54 -10.27 -8.01
C ARG A 35 -1.66 -10.97 -6.97
N ILE A 36 -0.40 -11.25 -7.30
CA ILE A 36 0.55 -11.89 -6.37
C ILE A 36 0.86 -10.98 -5.19
N ASN A 37 1.12 -9.70 -5.45
CA ASN A 37 1.40 -8.72 -4.40
C ASN A 37 0.21 -8.60 -3.43
N LYS A 38 -1.02 -8.56 -3.96
CA LYS A 38 -2.22 -8.54 -3.12
C LYS A 38 -2.36 -9.81 -2.27
N ARG A 39 -2.11 -10.98 -2.85
CA ARG A 39 -2.14 -12.25 -2.10
C ARG A 39 -1.08 -12.27 -0.99
N ASN A 40 0.13 -11.79 -1.27
CA ASN A 40 1.20 -11.72 -0.29
C ASN A 40 0.91 -10.70 0.83
N GLN A 41 0.27 -9.56 0.49
CA GLN A 41 -0.25 -8.63 1.49
C GLN A 41 -1.21 -9.34 2.44
N LEU A 42 -2.26 -9.98 1.90
CA LEU A 42 -3.26 -10.67 2.72
C LEU A 42 -2.66 -11.79 3.58
N LYS A 43 -1.69 -12.54 3.06
CA LYS A 43 -0.96 -13.56 3.84
C LYS A 43 -0.18 -12.95 5.00
N ARG A 44 0.53 -11.83 4.76
CA ARG A 44 1.27 -11.11 5.82
C ARG A 44 0.32 -10.58 6.89
N ASP A 45 -0.78 -9.96 6.48
CA ASP A 45 -1.78 -9.41 7.40
C ASP A 45 -2.38 -10.52 8.28
N LYS A 46 -2.76 -11.66 7.66
CA LYS A 46 -3.26 -12.84 8.39
C LYS A 46 -2.24 -13.37 9.40
N ASN A 47 -0.97 -13.51 9.00
CA ASN A 47 0.08 -14.02 9.88
C ASN A 47 0.36 -13.07 11.06
N ARG A 48 0.15 -11.76 10.86
CA ARG A 48 0.27 -10.74 11.92
C ARG A 48 -1.00 -10.60 12.77
N GLY A 49 -2.04 -11.37 12.49
CA GLY A 49 -3.32 -11.28 13.20
C GLY A 49 -4.14 -10.02 12.88
N LEU A 50 -3.75 -9.27 11.86
CA LEU A 50 -4.43 -8.05 11.45
C LEU A 50 -5.78 -8.40 10.82
N LYS A 51 -6.85 -7.71 11.26
CA LYS A 51 -8.19 -7.82 10.70
C LYS A 51 -8.64 -6.45 10.21
N ARG A 52 -9.10 -6.39 8.95
CA ARG A 52 -9.71 -5.17 8.41
C ARG A 52 -11.17 -5.09 8.85
N VAL A 53 -11.55 -3.97 9.45
CA VAL A 53 -12.93 -3.66 9.82
C VAL A 53 -13.37 -2.47 8.98
N GLU A 54 -14.58 -2.55 8.42
CA GLU A 54 -15.21 -1.44 7.71
C GLU A 54 -16.22 -0.78 8.64
N LEU A 55 -16.12 0.55 8.79
CA LEU A 55 -16.91 1.35 9.71
C LEU A 55 -17.54 2.50 8.95
N LYS A 56 -18.81 2.80 9.25
CA LYS A 56 -19.48 4.02 8.79
C LYS A 56 -19.48 5.01 9.96
N LEU A 57 -18.98 6.21 9.72
CA LEU A 57 -18.86 7.28 10.70
C LEU A 57 -19.44 8.57 10.12
N ASN A 58 -19.79 9.51 10.99
CA ASN A 58 -20.19 10.85 10.56
C ASN A 58 -18.99 11.56 9.91
N ALA A 59 -19.26 12.39 8.89
CA ALA A 59 -18.21 13.11 8.15
C ALA A 59 -17.36 13.98 9.09
N ASP A 60 -18.00 14.78 9.93
CA ASP A 60 -17.33 15.66 10.89
C ASP A 60 -16.39 14.91 11.84
N ALA A 61 -16.76 13.69 12.24
CA ALA A 61 -15.92 12.85 13.09
C ALA A 61 -14.69 12.33 12.34
N VAL A 62 -14.82 12.01 11.05
CA VAL A 62 -13.69 11.60 10.21
C VAL A 62 -12.74 12.76 9.98
N ASP A 63 -13.26 13.97 9.77
CA ASP A 63 -12.45 15.17 9.57
C ASP A 63 -11.65 15.52 10.83
N ALA A 64 -12.30 15.52 12.00
CA ALA A 64 -11.61 15.71 13.27
C ALA A 64 -10.51 14.64 13.53
N LEU A 65 -10.75 13.38 13.14
CA LEU A 65 -9.74 12.31 13.24
C LEU A 65 -8.55 12.54 12.29
N ASN A 66 -8.79 13.04 11.07
CA ASN A 66 -7.72 13.37 10.13
C ASN A 66 -6.87 14.52 10.68
N GLU A 67 -7.49 15.61 11.14
CA GLU A 67 -6.79 16.77 11.70
C GLU A 67 -5.90 16.38 12.89
N LEU A 68 -6.41 15.55 13.80
CA LEU A 68 -5.65 15.05 14.94
C LEU A 68 -4.50 14.12 14.53
N ALA A 69 -4.71 13.28 13.51
CA ALA A 69 -3.68 12.39 13.00
C ALA A 69 -2.54 13.19 12.33
N ASP A 70 -2.90 14.19 11.53
CA ASP A 70 -1.97 15.09 10.87
C ASP A 70 -1.19 15.93 11.89
N ALA A 71 -1.85 16.47 12.92
CA ALA A 71 -1.21 17.22 14.00
C ALA A 71 -0.20 16.38 14.79
N ARG A 72 -0.43 15.07 14.90
CA ARG A 72 0.48 14.11 15.55
C ARG A 72 1.48 13.47 14.59
N ASN A 73 1.40 13.76 13.29
CA ASN A 73 2.21 13.18 12.24
C ASN A 73 2.18 11.63 12.23
N ILE A 74 1.00 11.06 12.48
CA ILE A 74 0.74 9.60 12.46
C ILE A 74 -0.36 9.27 11.47
N SER A 75 -0.48 7.99 11.11
CA SER A 75 -1.58 7.59 10.23
C SER A 75 -2.92 7.59 10.99
N ARG A 76 -4.02 7.96 10.33
CA ARG A 76 -5.37 7.86 10.93
C ARG A 76 -5.67 6.47 11.50
N SER A 77 -5.21 5.40 10.83
CA SER A 77 -5.42 4.02 11.29
C SER A 77 -4.71 3.75 12.63
N GLU A 78 -3.50 4.26 12.78
CA GLU A 78 -2.70 4.13 14.01
C GLU A 78 -3.33 4.94 15.15
N LEU A 79 -3.78 6.17 14.88
CA LEU A 79 -4.51 6.98 15.87
C LEU A 79 -5.77 6.25 16.38
N ILE A 80 -6.55 5.66 15.47
CA ILE A 80 -7.76 4.91 15.85
C ILE A 80 -7.42 3.68 16.69
N GLU A 81 -6.36 2.96 16.35
CA GLU A 81 -5.90 1.79 17.11
C GLU A 81 -5.49 2.17 18.54
N GLU A 82 -4.69 3.23 18.69
CA GLU A 82 -4.29 3.76 20.01
C GLU A 82 -5.51 4.15 20.86
N MET A 83 -6.45 4.91 20.27
CA MET A 83 -7.66 5.34 20.97
C MET A 83 -8.53 4.16 21.41
N LEU A 84 -8.68 3.15 20.55
CA LEU A 84 -9.47 1.95 20.87
C LEU A 84 -8.84 1.14 22.01
N ILE A 85 -7.51 0.94 21.97
CA ILE A 85 -6.80 0.21 23.03
C ILE A 85 -6.93 0.95 24.36
N ALA A 86 -6.64 2.25 24.39
CA ALA A 86 -6.73 3.06 25.60
C ALA A 86 -8.14 3.04 26.21
N GLN A 87 -9.18 3.09 25.38
CA GLN A 87 -10.56 3.03 25.84
C GLN A 87 -10.94 1.63 26.35
N LEU A 88 -10.49 0.57 25.68
CA LEU A 88 -10.72 -0.81 26.14
C LEU A 88 -10.04 -1.10 27.47
N GLU A 89 -8.81 -0.61 27.68
CA GLU A 89 -8.11 -0.73 28.95
C GLU A 89 -8.83 0.02 30.07
N THR A 90 -9.28 1.25 29.80
CA THR A 90 -10.08 2.05 30.74
C THR A 90 -11.38 1.35 31.13
N LEU A 91 -12.06 0.71 30.19
CA LEU A 91 -13.30 -0.03 30.45
C LEU A 91 -13.04 -1.34 31.21
N ARG A 92 -11.96 -2.06 30.91
CA ARG A 92 -11.56 -3.28 31.62
C ARG A 92 -11.13 -3.01 33.06
N GLY A 93 -10.46 -1.90 33.32
CA GLY A 93 -10.06 -1.49 34.67
C GLY A 93 -11.21 -0.99 35.55
N LYS A 94 -12.40 -0.75 34.97
CA LYS A 94 -13.62 -0.38 35.70
C LYS A 94 -14.54 -1.58 36.01
N ALA A 95 -14.17 -2.79 35.55
CA ALA A 95 -14.91 -4.03 35.77
C ALA A 95 -14.39 -4.80 36.99
#